data_AF-A0A9E0HDV7-F1
#
_entry.id   AF-A0A9E0HDV7-F1
#
_cell.length_a   1.000
_cell.length_b   1.000
_cell.length_c   1.000
_cell.angle_alpha   90.00
_cell.angle_beta   90.00
_cell.angle_gamma   90.00
#
_symmetry.space_group_name_H-M   'P 1'
#
loop_
_entity.id
_entity.type
_entity.pdbx_description
1 polymer ?
#
loop_
_entity_poly.entity_id
_entity_poly.type
_entity_poly.pdbx_seq_one_letter_code
_entity_poly.pdbx_strand_id
1 'polypeptide(L)'
;MDRKHDDTELDTPAVETEAPVETGPHDAIMARVHALTAADHEALARYIHDFPQLRDEILAWANQHLGNHVVQQALGTMPEAAAEAKEDEAFADEVMAQMGRDKDDAEFQAYMMGAIAATDRVRGGVADPTYDPNAEERQLELAPGQCEAYFTGYMSVRPEDVKPIQDEGVATEEEGEKQEVVAAVEQMTEDDSALLGATMAEHPEARAEIMAEAMPVVGEAVVAEAVTIETEEVKEEPAAEVAVEAEAAEAEVSEETDEKPTHSRNWVRGAQRYNARHSEMVAEFVQLTGAPVAEDGTVDPNFVAAWQTENGVSPDGRIGPLTVTAAREGANNKPKVTPALVESCIDNPLDNACLA
;
A
#
# COMPACT_ATOMS: atom_id res chain seq x y z
N MET A 1 -79.80 -46.42 -36.54
CA MET A 1 -78.72 -45.45 -36.34
C MET A 1 -78.22 -45.65 -34.92
N ASP A 2 -77.37 -46.66 -34.74
CA ASP A 2 -76.79 -47.03 -33.44
C ASP A 2 -75.38 -46.44 -33.37
N ARG A 3 -75.21 -45.39 -32.57
CA ARG A 3 -73.89 -44.90 -32.16
C ARG A 3 -73.47 -45.68 -30.92
N LYS A 4 -72.53 -46.59 -31.09
CA LYS A 4 -71.76 -47.17 -29.99
C LYS A 4 -70.81 -46.09 -29.49
N HIS A 5 -70.93 -45.73 -28.21
CA HIS A 5 -69.94 -44.94 -27.50
C HIS A 5 -68.82 -45.90 -27.09
N ASP A 6 -67.61 -45.65 -27.61
CA ASP A 6 -66.37 -46.25 -27.14
C ASP A 6 -65.95 -45.50 -25.86
N ASP A 7 -66.18 -46.12 -24.72
CA ASP A 7 -65.59 -45.71 -23.44
C ASP A 7 -64.11 -46.11 -23.45
N THR A 8 -63.26 -45.16 -23.87
CA THR A 8 -61.81 -45.28 -23.73
C THR A 8 -61.44 -44.84 -22.32
N GLU A 9 -61.44 -45.80 -21.38
CA GLU A 9 -60.83 -45.63 -20.06
C GLU A 9 -59.33 -45.30 -20.25
N LEU A 10 -58.98 -44.04 -20.04
CA LEU A 10 -57.59 -43.59 -19.97
C LEU A 10 -56.98 -44.12 -18.68
N ASP A 11 -56.30 -45.25 -18.82
CA ASP A 11 -55.44 -45.85 -17.80
C ASP A 11 -54.37 -44.83 -17.40
N THR A 12 -54.55 -44.21 -16.24
CA THR A 12 -53.59 -43.26 -15.67
C THR A 12 -52.51 -44.10 -15.01
N PRO A 13 -51.25 -44.08 -15.48
CA PRO A 13 -50.20 -44.85 -14.84
C PRO A 13 -50.05 -44.32 -13.41
N ALA A 14 -50.20 -45.23 -12.44
CA ALA A 14 -49.89 -44.95 -11.05
C ALA A 14 -48.44 -44.46 -11.00
N VAL A 15 -48.27 -43.15 -10.78
CA VAL A 15 -46.97 -42.54 -10.52
C VAL A 15 -46.49 -43.14 -9.20
N GLU A 16 -45.65 -44.17 -9.29
CA GLU A 16 -44.84 -44.64 -8.18
C GLU A 16 -44.11 -43.43 -7.64
N THR A 17 -44.58 -42.97 -6.48
CA THR A 17 -43.97 -41.87 -5.75
C THR A 17 -42.69 -42.45 -5.17
N GLU A 18 -41.59 -42.33 -5.92
CA GLU A 18 -40.26 -42.72 -5.45
C GLU A 18 -40.03 -42.07 -4.08
N ALA A 19 -39.67 -42.90 -3.10
CA ALA A 19 -39.41 -42.43 -1.75
C ALA A 19 -38.36 -41.30 -1.82
N PRO A 20 -38.53 -40.21 -1.04
CA PRO A 20 -37.59 -39.11 -1.06
C PRO A 20 -36.20 -39.64 -0.75
N VAL A 21 -35.29 -39.51 -1.72
CA VAL A 21 -33.87 -39.80 -1.53
C VAL A 21 -33.41 -38.98 -0.33
N GLU A 22 -32.83 -39.62 0.68
CA GLU A 22 -32.22 -38.94 1.81
C GLU A 22 -31.06 -38.09 1.28
N THR A 23 -31.36 -36.85 0.91
CA THR A 23 -30.36 -35.85 0.55
C THR A 23 -29.57 -35.52 1.80
N GLY A 24 -28.24 -35.51 1.67
CA GLY A 24 -27.36 -35.23 2.79
C GLY A 24 -27.63 -33.83 3.38
N PRO A 25 -27.15 -33.55 4.61
CA PRO A 25 -27.29 -32.22 5.22
C PRO A 25 -26.71 -31.12 4.32
N HIS A 26 -25.65 -31.43 3.57
CA HIS A 26 -25.07 -30.59 2.53
C HIS A 26 -26.10 -30.15 1.48
N ASP A 27 -26.76 -31.11 0.84
CA ASP A 27 -27.70 -30.85 -0.25
C ASP A 27 -28.95 -30.13 0.24
N ALA A 28 -29.37 -30.39 1.49
CA ALA A 28 -30.47 -29.66 2.11
C ALA A 28 -30.12 -28.18 2.37
N ILE A 29 -28.87 -27.86 2.71
CA ILE A 29 -28.40 -26.48 2.88
C ILE A 29 -28.31 -25.80 1.51
N MET A 30 -27.67 -26.43 0.53
CA MET A 30 -27.55 -25.85 -0.81
C MET A 30 -28.90 -25.67 -1.50
N ALA A 31 -29.87 -26.58 -1.29
CA ALA A 31 -31.23 -26.40 -1.78
C ALA A 31 -31.92 -25.15 -1.19
N ARG A 32 -31.63 -24.80 0.06
CA ARG A 32 -32.14 -23.57 0.68
C ARG A 32 -31.42 -22.33 0.16
N VAL A 33 -30.11 -22.41 -0.04
CA VAL A 33 -29.32 -21.33 -0.66
C VAL A 33 -29.84 -21.08 -2.09
N HIS A 34 -30.13 -22.13 -2.85
CA HIS A 34 -30.69 -22.03 -4.20
C HIS A 34 -32.09 -21.41 -4.26
N ALA A 35 -32.82 -21.39 -3.14
CA ALA A 35 -34.14 -20.78 -3.04
C ALA A 35 -34.10 -19.29 -2.65
N LEU A 36 -32.91 -18.75 -2.34
CA LEU A 36 -32.74 -17.33 -1.99
C LEU A 36 -32.97 -16.43 -3.21
N THR A 37 -33.50 -15.24 -2.95
CA THR A 37 -33.66 -14.17 -3.93
C THR A 37 -32.73 -13.00 -3.61
N ALA A 38 -32.63 -12.02 -4.52
CA ALA A 38 -31.80 -10.83 -4.31
C ALA A 38 -32.21 -9.98 -3.09
N ALA A 39 -33.42 -10.18 -2.54
CA ALA A 39 -33.88 -9.50 -1.33
C ALA A 39 -33.34 -10.15 -0.04
N ASP A 40 -32.87 -11.40 -0.09
CA ASP A 40 -32.58 -12.24 1.07
C ASP A 40 -31.11 -12.21 1.52
N HIS A 41 -30.44 -11.05 1.42
CA HIS A 41 -29.03 -10.90 1.78
C HIS A 41 -28.73 -11.21 3.26
N GLU A 42 -29.64 -10.92 4.19
CA GLU A 42 -29.48 -11.30 5.61
C GLU A 42 -29.53 -12.82 5.81
N ALA A 43 -30.34 -13.54 5.03
CA ALA A 43 -30.40 -15.00 5.10
C ALA A 43 -29.10 -15.60 4.53
N LEU A 44 -28.59 -15.04 3.43
CA LEU A 44 -27.29 -15.42 2.88
C LEU A 44 -26.16 -15.20 3.90
N ALA A 45 -26.14 -14.06 4.60
CA ALA A 45 -25.17 -13.76 5.65
C ALA A 45 -25.18 -14.84 6.76
N ARG A 46 -26.39 -15.22 7.21
CA ARG A 46 -26.56 -16.28 8.20
C ARG A 46 -26.05 -17.64 7.71
N TYR A 47 -26.30 -18.01 6.45
CA TYR A 47 -25.80 -19.28 5.90
C TYR A 47 -24.27 -19.31 5.81
N ILE A 48 -23.64 -18.21 5.42
CA ILE A 48 -22.18 -18.15 5.35
C ILE A 48 -21.57 -18.27 6.76
N HIS A 49 -22.19 -17.64 7.77
CA HIS A 49 -21.75 -17.72 9.16
C HIS A 49 -21.97 -19.11 9.78
N ASP A 50 -23.16 -19.69 9.61
CA ASP A 50 -23.53 -20.97 10.25
C ASP A 50 -22.84 -22.19 9.61
N PHE A 51 -22.37 -22.06 8.37
CA PHE A 51 -21.76 -23.15 7.60
C PHE A 51 -20.40 -22.75 6.99
N PRO A 52 -19.37 -22.50 7.81
CA PRO A 52 -18.06 -22.02 7.34
C PRO A 52 -17.38 -22.98 6.36
N GLN A 53 -17.62 -24.29 6.48
CA GLN A 53 -17.12 -25.31 5.56
C GLN A 53 -17.74 -25.25 4.16
N LEU A 54 -18.88 -24.58 3.99
CA LEU A 54 -19.56 -24.37 2.70
C LEU A 54 -19.46 -22.93 2.21
N ARG A 55 -18.74 -22.07 2.95
CA ARG A 55 -18.65 -20.64 2.66
C ARG A 55 -18.28 -20.36 1.20
N ASP A 56 -17.24 -21.02 0.70
CA ASP A 56 -16.76 -20.77 -0.66
C ASP A 56 -17.76 -21.23 -1.73
N GLU A 57 -18.47 -22.33 -1.50
CA GLU A 57 -19.50 -22.84 -2.42
C GLU A 57 -20.75 -21.96 -2.42
N ILE A 58 -21.17 -21.50 -1.24
CA ILE A 58 -22.27 -20.56 -1.06
C ILE A 58 -21.95 -19.22 -1.74
N LEU A 59 -20.74 -18.68 -1.54
CA LEU A 59 -20.31 -17.43 -2.15
C LEU A 59 -20.17 -17.55 -3.67
N ALA A 60 -19.61 -18.65 -4.17
CA ALA A 60 -19.51 -18.91 -5.61
C ALA A 60 -20.90 -18.96 -6.26
N TRP A 61 -21.84 -19.70 -5.66
CA TRP A 61 -23.20 -19.78 -6.16
C TRP A 61 -23.92 -18.43 -6.11
N ALA A 62 -23.85 -17.72 -4.97
CA ALA A 62 -24.50 -16.44 -4.76
C ALA A 62 -23.97 -15.36 -5.70
N ASN A 63 -22.66 -15.31 -5.94
CA ASN A 63 -22.09 -14.36 -6.89
C ASN A 63 -22.60 -14.60 -8.32
N GLN A 64 -22.76 -15.88 -8.71
CA GLN A 64 -23.26 -16.25 -10.03
C GLN A 64 -24.78 -15.99 -10.21
N HIS A 65 -25.60 -16.17 -9.17
CA HIS A 65 -27.06 -16.16 -9.30
C HIS A 65 -27.76 -14.94 -8.69
N LEU A 66 -27.19 -14.36 -7.63
CA LEU A 66 -27.74 -13.19 -6.94
C LEU A 66 -27.00 -11.90 -7.30
N GLY A 67 -25.74 -12.02 -7.75
CA GLY A 67 -24.87 -10.91 -8.16
C GLY A 67 -23.99 -10.38 -7.02
N ASN A 68 -22.85 -9.78 -7.41
CA ASN A 68 -21.82 -9.32 -6.48
C ASN A 68 -22.35 -8.34 -5.41
N HIS A 69 -23.25 -7.42 -5.78
CA HIS A 69 -23.82 -6.45 -4.85
C HIS A 69 -24.55 -7.12 -3.67
N VAL A 70 -25.34 -8.18 -3.91
CA VAL A 70 -26.06 -8.91 -2.84
C VAL A 70 -25.07 -9.64 -1.93
N VAL A 71 -23.98 -10.18 -2.49
CA VAL A 71 -22.91 -10.81 -1.73
C VAL A 71 -22.20 -9.80 -0.83
N GLN A 72 -21.87 -8.61 -1.34
CA GLN A 72 -21.26 -7.54 -0.55
C GLN A 72 -22.18 -7.07 0.59
N GLN A 73 -23.49 -6.91 0.32
CA GLN A 73 -24.47 -6.59 1.36
C GLN A 73 -24.56 -7.68 2.44
N ALA A 74 -24.53 -8.96 2.04
CA ALA A 74 -24.54 -10.07 2.98
C ALA A 74 -23.25 -10.12 3.83
N LEU A 75 -22.08 -9.82 3.25
CA LEU A 75 -20.82 -9.75 4.00
C LEU A 75 -20.78 -8.56 4.95
N GLY A 76 -21.31 -7.40 4.55
CA GLY A 76 -21.39 -6.20 5.39
C GLY A 76 -22.38 -6.30 6.56
N THR A 77 -23.36 -7.21 6.48
CA THR A 77 -24.33 -7.45 7.56
C THR A 77 -23.85 -8.46 8.60
N MET A 78 -22.67 -9.07 8.42
CA MET A 78 -22.12 -10.01 9.38
C MET A 78 -21.70 -9.28 10.66
N PRO A 79 -22.24 -9.64 11.83
CA PRO A 79 -21.96 -8.95 13.08
C PRO A 79 -20.50 -9.11 13.54
N GLU A 80 -19.79 -10.13 13.06
CA GLU A 80 -18.37 -10.35 13.36
C GLU A 80 -17.46 -9.34 12.67
N ALA A 81 -17.75 -8.94 11.42
CA ALA A 81 -17.03 -7.86 10.75
C ALA A 81 -17.25 -6.50 11.45
N ALA A 82 -18.45 -6.28 12.00
CA ALA A 82 -18.75 -5.08 12.78
C ALA A 82 -18.19 -5.12 14.22
N ALA A 83 -17.84 -6.30 14.73
CA ALA A 83 -17.20 -6.47 16.04
C ALA A 83 -15.68 -6.30 15.93
N GLU A 84 -15.03 -6.93 14.93
CA GLU A 84 -13.60 -6.74 14.65
C GLU A 84 -13.28 -5.27 14.28
N ALA A 85 -14.14 -4.61 13.49
CA ALA A 85 -13.94 -3.18 13.17
C ALA A 85 -13.95 -2.27 14.41
N LYS A 86 -14.70 -2.62 15.46
CA LYS A 86 -14.72 -1.85 16.71
C LYS A 86 -13.51 -2.10 17.59
N GLU A 87 -12.95 -3.30 17.55
CA GLU A 87 -11.70 -3.62 18.24
C GLU A 87 -10.51 -2.94 17.56
N ASP A 88 -10.50 -2.89 16.22
CA ASP A 88 -9.50 -2.17 15.44
C ASP A 88 -9.59 -0.65 15.63
N GLU A 89 -10.80 -0.08 15.73
CA GLU A 89 -11.02 1.35 16.02
C GLU A 89 -10.54 1.69 17.45
N ALA A 90 -10.84 0.85 18.43
CA ALA A 90 -10.34 1.03 19.80
C ALA A 90 -8.81 0.92 19.89
N PHE A 91 -8.20 0.03 19.10
CA PHE A 91 -6.75 -0.07 19.00
C PHE A 91 -6.12 1.15 18.31
N ALA A 92 -6.72 1.65 17.23
CA ALA A 92 -6.27 2.85 16.54
C ALA A 92 -6.31 4.08 17.47
N ASP A 93 -7.38 4.23 18.25
CA ASP A 93 -7.51 5.27 19.27
C ASP A 93 -6.41 5.14 20.35
N GLU A 94 -6.11 3.93 20.80
CA GLU A 94 -5.04 3.69 21.77
C GLU A 94 -3.65 4.02 21.21
N VAL A 95 -3.37 3.62 19.96
CA VAL A 95 -2.11 3.94 19.26
C VAL A 95 -1.97 5.44 19.03
N MET A 96 -3.04 6.13 18.64
CA MET A 96 -3.03 7.59 18.48
C MET A 96 -2.87 8.31 19.82
N ALA A 97 -3.48 7.80 20.89
CA ALA A 97 -3.27 8.31 22.25
C ALA A 97 -1.84 8.07 22.76
N GLN A 98 -1.21 6.96 22.36
CA GLN A 98 0.20 6.68 22.67
C GLN A 98 1.13 7.63 21.89
N MET A 99 0.91 7.81 20.58
CA MET A 99 1.68 8.77 19.78
C MET A 99 1.49 10.22 20.24
N GLY A 100 0.32 10.58 20.75
CA GLY A 100 0.10 11.89 21.38
C GLY A 100 0.98 12.09 22.62
N ARG A 101 1.10 11.07 23.47
CA ARG A 101 1.99 11.09 24.64
C ARG A 101 3.46 11.20 24.24
N ASP A 102 3.87 10.50 23.18
CA ASP A 102 5.26 10.50 22.71
C ASP A 102 5.63 11.80 21.93
N LYS A 103 4.66 12.50 21.34
CA LYS A 103 4.88 13.80 20.66
C LYS A 103 5.10 14.97 21.62
N ASP A 104 4.55 14.89 22.82
CA ASP A 104 4.71 15.92 23.86
C ASP A 104 5.99 15.73 24.68
N ASP A 105 6.81 14.73 24.36
CA ASP A 105 8.05 14.46 25.07
C ASP A 105 9.11 15.53 24.70
N ALA A 106 9.02 16.66 25.40
CA ALA A 106 9.96 17.75 25.36
C ALA A 106 11.40 17.27 25.67
N GLU A 107 11.54 16.16 26.38
CA GLU A 107 12.81 15.46 26.57
C GLU A 107 13.38 14.88 25.28
N PHE A 108 12.55 14.32 24.39
CA PHE A 108 12.99 13.81 23.09
C PHE A 108 13.38 14.94 22.13
N GLN A 109 12.63 16.05 22.09
CA GLN A 109 13.04 17.23 21.32
C GLN A 109 14.34 17.86 21.86
N ALA A 110 14.52 17.92 23.18
CA ALA A 110 15.77 18.38 23.79
C ALA A 110 16.94 17.43 23.48
N TYR A 111 16.70 16.12 23.46
CA TYR A 111 17.68 15.10 23.10
C TYR A 111 18.09 15.22 21.62
N MET A 112 17.14 15.37 20.69
CA MET A 112 17.39 15.54 19.26
C MET A 112 18.17 16.83 18.95
N MET A 113 17.80 17.96 19.58
CA MET A 113 18.56 19.21 19.45
C MET A 113 19.96 19.11 20.07
N GLY A 114 20.12 18.36 21.17
CA GLY A 114 21.43 18.10 21.79
C GLY A 114 22.34 17.20 20.93
N ALA A 115 21.77 16.21 20.24
CA ALA A 115 22.51 15.27 19.40
C ALA A 115 23.12 15.95 18.16
N ILE A 116 22.37 16.86 17.51
CA ILE A 116 22.86 17.63 16.34
C ILE A 116 24.03 18.56 16.75
N ALA A 117 23.92 19.21 17.91
CA ALA A 117 24.98 20.07 18.43
C ALA A 117 26.26 19.29 18.81
N ALA A 118 26.14 18.01 19.17
CA ALA A 118 27.28 17.13 19.45
C ALA A 118 27.98 16.69 18.16
N THR A 119 27.23 16.41 17.09
CA THR A 119 27.81 16.00 15.79
C THR A 119 28.57 17.14 15.08
N ASP A 120 28.12 18.39 15.21
CA ASP A 120 28.84 19.54 14.64
C ASP A 120 30.19 19.78 15.32
N ARG A 121 30.32 19.44 16.61
CA ARG A 121 31.59 19.55 17.34
C ARG A 121 32.62 18.49 16.93
N VAL A 122 32.18 17.34 16.40
CA VAL A 122 33.07 16.27 15.93
C VAL A 122 33.52 16.50 14.46
N ARG A 123 32.72 17.20 13.65
CA ARG A 123 33.03 17.45 12.23
C ARG A 123 33.99 18.64 11.98
N GLY A 124 34.21 19.52 12.96
CA GLY A 124 35.12 20.67 12.85
C GLY A 124 36.62 20.37 12.99
N GLY A 125 37.04 19.11 12.91
CA GLY A 125 38.34 18.63 13.37
C GLY A 125 39.42 18.33 12.32
N VAL A 126 39.32 18.81 11.07
CA VAL A 126 40.46 18.79 10.13
C VAL A 126 40.38 20.05 9.25
N ALA A 127 40.95 21.15 9.74
CA ALA A 127 41.11 22.37 8.95
C ALA A 127 42.15 22.12 7.85
N ASP A 128 41.71 22.13 6.60
CA ASP A 128 42.59 22.32 5.45
C ASP A 128 43.20 23.73 5.54
N PRO A 129 44.53 23.87 5.67
CA PRO A 129 45.20 25.17 5.83
C PRO A 129 45.16 26.05 4.58
N THR A 130 44.50 25.62 3.50
CA THR A 130 44.39 26.38 2.24
C THR A 130 43.03 27.01 1.98
N TYR A 131 42.02 26.75 2.82
CA TYR A 131 40.70 27.37 2.66
C TYR A 131 40.67 28.77 3.29
N ASP A 132 40.80 29.81 2.45
CA ASP A 132 40.53 31.21 2.82
C ASP A 132 39.05 31.54 2.54
N PRO A 133 38.19 31.63 3.55
CA PRO A 133 36.76 31.92 3.37
C PRO A 133 36.48 33.32 2.82
N ASN A 134 37.50 34.19 2.65
CA ASN A 134 37.34 35.53 2.08
C ASN A 134 37.75 35.63 0.60
N ALA A 135 38.07 34.51 -0.06
CA ALA A 135 38.51 34.53 -1.46
C ALA A 135 37.37 34.83 -2.46
N GLU A 136 36.12 34.50 -2.13
CA GLU A 136 34.97 34.71 -3.02
C GLU A 136 34.33 36.11 -2.90
N GLU A 137 34.47 36.80 -1.75
CA GLU A 137 33.96 38.17 -1.59
C GLU A 137 34.82 39.24 -2.29
N ARG A 138 36.00 38.89 -2.85
CA ARG A 138 36.88 39.84 -3.55
C ARG A 138 36.65 39.99 -5.05
N GLN A 139 35.68 39.30 -5.66
CA GLN A 139 35.46 39.35 -7.11
C GLN A 139 34.30 40.24 -7.59
N LEU A 140 33.66 41.03 -6.71
CA LEU A 140 32.48 41.85 -7.08
C LEU A 140 32.64 43.36 -6.87
N GLU A 141 33.88 43.87 -6.83
CA GLU A 141 34.14 45.30 -7.06
C GLU A 141 34.42 45.57 -8.55
N LEU A 142 33.37 45.48 -9.37
CA LEU A 142 33.38 46.05 -10.72
C LEU A 142 33.38 47.59 -10.61
N ALA A 143 34.41 48.22 -11.14
CA ALA A 143 34.59 49.66 -11.11
C ALA A 143 33.39 50.40 -11.77
N PRO A 144 32.91 51.51 -11.17
CA PRO A 144 31.85 52.31 -11.76
C PRO A 144 32.34 52.99 -13.04
N GLY A 145 31.91 52.50 -14.20
CA GLY A 145 32.23 53.12 -15.50
C GLY A 145 32.11 52.25 -16.75
N GLN A 146 31.78 50.96 -16.66
CA GLN A 146 31.71 50.08 -17.86
C GLN A 146 30.29 49.68 -18.31
N CYS A 147 29.23 50.16 -17.66
CA CYS A 147 27.85 49.80 -18.03
C CYS A 147 27.27 50.56 -19.25
N GLU A 148 27.90 51.62 -19.75
CA GLU A 148 27.33 52.43 -20.85
C GLU A 148 27.63 51.92 -22.28
N ALA A 149 28.56 50.97 -22.45
CA ALA A 149 28.92 50.48 -23.79
C ALA A 149 28.10 49.27 -24.27
N TYR A 150 27.39 48.58 -23.38
CA TYR A 150 26.62 47.38 -23.75
C TYR A 150 25.13 47.63 -24.05
N PHE A 151 24.62 48.85 -23.78
CA PHE A 151 23.19 49.13 -23.93
C PHE A 151 22.80 49.85 -25.24
N THR A 152 23.76 50.36 -26.01
CA THR A 152 23.49 51.12 -27.25
C THR A 152 23.45 50.28 -28.53
N GLY A 153 23.70 48.97 -28.45
CA GLY A 153 23.67 48.07 -29.60
C GLY A 153 22.31 47.46 -29.96
N TYR A 154 21.31 47.54 -29.08
CA TYR A 154 20.08 46.72 -29.19
C TYR A 154 18.77 47.49 -29.44
N MET A 155 18.80 48.79 -29.79
CA MET A 155 17.57 49.59 -30.02
C MET A 155 17.47 50.20 -31.43
N SER A 156 17.88 49.46 -32.47
CA SER A 156 17.63 49.87 -33.86
C SER A 156 17.01 48.74 -34.69
N VAL A 157 15.86 48.23 -34.22
CA VAL A 157 14.95 47.45 -35.06
C VAL A 157 13.90 48.44 -35.59
N ARG A 158 13.82 48.58 -36.91
CA ARG A 158 12.83 49.45 -37.56
C ARG A 158 11.45 48.79 -37.41
N PRO A 159 10.37 49.54 -37.15
CA PRO A 159 9.02 48.98 -36.93
C PRO A 159 8.48 48.16 -38.13
N GLU A 160 9.09 48.33 -39.31
CA GLU A 160 8.63 47.78 -40.58
C GLU A 160 9.15 46.34 -40.84
N ASP A 161 10.12 45.88 -40.04
CA ASP A 161 10.72 44.53 -40.13
C ASP A 161 10.15 43.53 -39.09
N VAL A 162 9.19 43.96 -38.26
CA VAL A 162 8.49 43.06 -37.33
C VAL A 162 7.41 42.33 -38.12
N LYS A 163 7.75 41.15 -38.64
CA LYS A 163 6.74 40.19 -39.10
C LYS A 163 5.75 39.95 -37.96
N PRO A 164 4.44 39.84 -38.23
CA PRO A 164 3.47 39.49 -37.19
C PRO A 164 3.95 38.18 -36.56
N ILE A 165 4.31 38.25 -35.27
CA ILE A 165 4.50 37.07 -34.45
C ILE A 165 3.14 36.38 -34.49
N GLN A 166 3.06 35.31 -35.28
CA GLN A 166 1.99 34.35 -35.10
C GLN A 166 2.18 33.89 -33.67
N ASP A 167 1.22 34.26 -32.84
CA ASP A 167 1.07 33.83 -31.46
C ASP A 167 0.85 32.31 -31.52
N GLU A 168 1.94 31.57 -31.68
CA GLU A 168 1.99 30.15 -31.41
C GLU A 168 1.83 30.06 -29.90
N GLY A 169 0.56 29.99 -29.48
CA GLY A 169 0.16 29.92 -28.09
C GLY A 169 1.04 28.90 -27.40
N VAL A 170 1.90 29.40 -26.53
CA VAL A 170 2.66 28.57 -25.60
C VAL A 170 1.61 27.97 -24.70
N ALA A 171 1.13 26.77 -25.04
CA ALA A 171 0.34 25.94 -24.15
C ALA A 171 1.14 25.89 -22.85
N THR A 172 0.59 26.49 -21.81
CA THR A 172 1.19 26.44 -20.48
C THR A 172 1.33 24.98 -20.09
N GLU A 173 2.43 24.60 -19.43
CA GLU A 173 2.72 23.20 -19.06
C GLU A 173 1.51 22.50 -18.39
N GLU A 174 0.69 23.26 -17.66
CA GLU A 174 -0.57 22.81 -17.05
C GLU A 174 -1.63 22.29 -18.05
N GLU A 175 -1.72 22.82 -19.27
CA GLU A 175 -2.64 22.30 -20.30
C GLU A 175 -2.14 20.99 -20.91
N GLY A 176 -0.81 20.77 -20.91
CA GLY A 176 -0.21 19.53 -21.39
C GLY A 176 -0.53 18.36 -20.47
N GLU A 177 -0.40 18.57 -19.15
CA GLU A 177 -0.70 17.55 -18.14
C GLU A 177 -2.18 17.16 -18.17
N LYS A 178 -3.10 18.13 -18.31
CA LYS A 178 -4.55 17.84 -18.44
C LYS A 178 -4.86 16.97 -19.65
N GLN A 179 -4.24 17.24 -20.80
CA GLN A 179 -4.44 16.44 -22.01
C GLN A 179 -3.89 15.01 -21.85
N GLU A 180 -2.78 14.83 -21.13
CA GLU A 180 -2.22 13.50 -20.87
C GLU A 180 -3.16 12.67 -19.98
N VAL A 181 -3.72 13.28 -18.94
CA VAL A 181 -4.68 12.61 -18.03
C VAL A 181 -5.96 12.23 -18.78
N VAL A 182 -6.50 13.12 -19.62
CA VAL A 182 -7.68 12.82 -20.44
C VAL A 182 -7.40 11.71 -21.46
N ALA A 183 -6.20 11.68 -22.06
CA ALA A 183 -5.81 10.61 -22.99
C ALA A 183 -5.62 9.24 -22.28
N ALA A 184 -5.32 9.23 -20.98
CA ALA A 184 -5.27 8.00 -20.20
C ALA A 184 -6.67 7.39 -19.99
N VAL A 185 -7.71 8.23 -19.85
CA VAL A 185 -9.10 7.81 -19.68
C VAL A 185 -9.62 7.05 -20.91
N GLU A 186 -9.20 7.41 -22.12
CA GLU A 186 -9.58 6.70 -23.36
C GLU A 186 -9.12 5.24 -23.39
N GLN A 187 -8.11 4.88 -22.59
CA GLN A 187 -7.56 3.53 -22.52
C GLN A 187 -8.18 2.70 -21.39
N MET A 188 -9.03 3.30 -20.55
CA MET A 188 -9.68 2.62 -19.43
C MET A 188 -10.81 1.71 -19.91
N THR A 189 -11.03 0.64 -19.16
CA THR A 189 -12.09 -0.35 -19.39
C THR A 189 -13.15 -0.27 -18.29
N GLU A 190 -14.27 -0.99 -18.46
CA GLU A 190 -15.37 -1.01 -17.47
C GLU A 190 -14.93 -1.51 -16.08
N ASP A 191 -13.82 -2.27 -15.99
CA ASP A 191 -13.29 -2.82 -14.73
C ASP A 191 -12.37 -1.83 -13.98
N ASP A 192 -12.06 -0.66 -14.56
CA ASP A 192 -11.08 0.30 -14.04
C ASP A 192 -11.71 1.42 -13.16
N SER A 193 -12.85 1.14 -12.50
CA SER A 193 -13.57 2.12 -11.66
C SER A 193 -12.69 2.73 -10.56
N ALA A 194 -11.86 1.91 -9.91
CA ALA A 194 -10.93 2.34 -8.87
C ALA A 194 -9.79 3.23 -9.42
N LEU A 195 -9.28 2.91 -10.61
CA LEU A 195 -8.24 3.71 -11.25
C LEU A 195 -8.79 5.07 -11.66
N LEU A 196 -9.99 5.10 -12.24
CA LEU A 196 -10.69 6.35 -12.57
C LEU A 196 -10.95 7.21 -11.32
N GLY A 197 -11.34 6.58 -10.20
CA GLY A 197 -11.52 7.25 -8.91
C GLY A 197 -10.23 7.92 -8.41
N ALA A 198 -9.12 7.18 -8.43
CA ALA A 198 -7.80 7.71 -8.05
C ALA A 198 -7.35 8.85 -8.96
N THR A 199 -7.52 8.73 -10.28
CA THR A 199 -7.17 9.80 -11.23
C THR A 199 -7.99 11.07 -11.01
N MET A 200 -9.27 10.96 -10.65
CA MET A 200 -10.11 12.12 -10.30
C MET A 200 -9.66 12.78 -8.98
N ALA A 201 -9.22 11.98 -8.01
CA ALA A 201 -8.70 12.48 -6.73
C ALA A 201 -7.35 13.21 -6.89
N GLU A 202 -6.47 12.70 -7.78
CA GLU A 202 -5.17 13.31 -8.07
C GLU A 202 -5.28 14.61 -8.88
N HIS A 203 -6.33 14.76 -9.69
CA HIS A 203 -6.53 15.90 -10.60
C HIS A 203 -7.90 16.58 -10.43
N PRO A 204 -8.16 17.23 -9.27
CA PRO A 204 -9.45 17.85 -8.99
C PRO A 204 -9.83 18.96 -10.00
N GLU A 205 -8.85 19.64 -10.60
CA GLU A 205 -9.03 20.66 -11.64
C GLU A 205 -9.46 20.10 -13.00
N ALA A 206 -9.11 18.84 -13.31
CA ALA A 206 -9.48 18.16 -14.56
C ALA A 206 -10.71 17.24 -14.40
N ARG A 207 -11.23 17.10 -13.17
CA ARG A 207 -12.31 16.17 -12.81
C ARG A 207 -13.54 16.23 -13.73
N ALA A 208 -13.99 17.43 -14.11
CA ALA A 208 -15.15 17.59 -14.99
C ALA A 208 -14.88 17.09 -16.42
N GLU A 209 -13.65 17.26 -16.91
CA GLU A 209 -13.23 16.81 -18.24
C GLU A 209 -13.02 15.29 -18.24
N ILE A 210 -12.37 14.75 -17.20
CA ILE A 210 -12.22 13.31 -16.97
C ILE A 210 -13.59 12.62 -16.95
N MET A 211 -14.58 13.15 -16.23
CA MET A 211 -15.94 12.59 -16.21
C MET A 211 -16.62 12.65 -17.58
N ALA A 212 -16.47 13.76 -18.29
CA ALA A 212 -17.09 13.95 -19.60
C ALA A 212 -16.54 12.95 -20.63
N GLU A 213 -15.22 12.67 -20.58
CA GLU A 213 -14.56 11.72 -21.48
C GLU A 213 -14.74 10.26 -21.05
N ALA A 214 -14.78 9.98 -19.74
CA ALA A 214 -15.00 8.64 -19.21
C ALA A 214 -16.41 8.13 -19.49
N MET A 215 -17.43 8.99 -19.43
CA MET A 215 -18.83 8.59 -19.55
C MET A 215 -19.16 7.83 -20.85
N PRO A 216 -18.68 8.21 -22.05
CA PRO A 216 -18.87 7.41 -23.26
C PRO A 216 -17.98 6.16 -23.35
N VAL A 217 -16.87 6.09 -22.62
CA VAL A 217 -15.88 4.98 -22.70
C VAL A 217 -16.23 3.85 -21.73
N VAL A 218 -16.43 4.18 -20.45
CA VAL A 218 -16.66 3.20 -19.38
C VAL A 218 -18.12 3.14 -18.90
N GLY A 219 -18.95 4.11 -19.29
CA GLY A 219 -20.37 4.16 -18.95
C GLY A 219 -20.70 4.83 -17.62
N GLU A 220 -21.94 5.29 -17.49
CA GLU A 220 -22.43 6.08 -16.34
C GLU A 220 -22.31 5.35 -15.00
N ALA A 221 -22.51 4.03 -14.97
CA ALA A 221 -22.42 3.24 -13.75
C ALA A 221 -21.00 3.22 -13.15
N VAL A 222 -19.98 3.07 -14.01
CA VAL A 222 -18.57 3.04 -13.62
C VAL A 222 -18.11 4.42 -13.14
N VAL A 223 -18.55 5.48 -13.82
CA VAL A 223 -18.27 6.87 -13.38
C VAL A 223 -18.91 7.15 -12.02
N ALA A 224 -20.14 6.72 -11.78
CA ALA A 224 -20.81 6.91 -10.49
C ALA A 224 -20.12 6.13 -9.35
N GLU A 225 -19.64 4.92 -9.63
CA GLU A 225 -18.85 4.13 -8.68
C GLU A 225 -17.52 4.82 -8.36
N ALA A 226 -16.78 5.27 -9.38
CA ALA A 226 -15.52 5.99 -9.22
C ALA A 226 -15.66 7.27 -8.37
N VAL A 227 -16.75 8.02 -8.52
CA VAL A 227 -17.06 9.19 -7.67
C VAL A 227 -17.33 8.79 -6.21
N THR A 228 -17.95 7.63 -6.01
CA THR A 228 -18.20 7.12 -4.65
C THR A 228 -16.89 6.75 -3.97
N ILE A 229 -15.98 6.07 -4.70
CA ILE A 229 -14.63 5.72 -4.24
C ILE A 229 -13.84 6.98 -3.85
N GLU A 230 -13.82 8.01 -4.71
CA GLU A 230 -13.18 9.31 -4.42
C GLU A 230 -13.73 9.94 -3.13
N THR A 231 -15.04 9.87 -2.90
CA THR A 231 -15.68 10.52 -1.75
C THR A 231 -15.47 9.75 -0.44
N GLU A 232 -15.35 8.43 -0.49
CA GLU A 232 -15.06 7.60 0.70
C GLU A 232 -13.61 7.74 1.15
N GLU A 233 -12.66 7.84 0.22
CA GLU A 233 -11.23 7.92 0.57
C GLU A 233 -10.83 9.26 1.23
N VAL A 234 -11.56 10.35 0.98
CA VAL A 234 -11.31 11.66 1.63
C VAL A 234 -11.92 11.75 3.05
N LYS A 235 -12.73 10.77 3.47
CA LYS A 235 -13.46 10.85 4.75
C LYS A 235 -12.71 10.28 5.97
N GLU A 236 -11.45 9.88 5.83
CA GLU A 236 -10.62 9.34 6.93
C GLU A 236 -9.70 10.35 7.64
N GLU A 237 -9.93 11.66 7.50
CA GLU A 237 -9.39 12.67 8.45
C GLU A 237 -10.52 13.38 9.21
N PRO A 238 -10.79 13.04 10.48
CA PRO A 238 -11.64 13.87 11.32
C PRO A 238 -10.81 14.95 12.01
N ALA A 239 -11.19 16.19 11.74
CA ALA A 239 -10.90 17.33 12.59
C ALA A 239 -11.41 17.07 14.01
N ALA A 240 -10.49 17.18 14.97
CA ALA A 240 -10.77 17.20 16.39
C ALA A 240 -11.67 18.39 16.77
N GLU A 241 -12.74 18.14 17.54
CA GLU A 241 -13.10 18.94 18.71
C GLU A 241 -14.19 18.26 19.57
N VAL A 242 -13.97 18.30 20.89
CA VAL A 242 -14.95 18.29 22.00
C VAL A 242 -15.00 17.07 22.96
N ALA A 243 -14.43 17.35 24.14
CA ALA A 243 -14.85 17.03 25.51
C ALA A 243 -14.57 15.65 26.14
N VAL A 244 -13.51 15.69 26.94
CA VAL A 244 -13.10 14.81 28.05
C VAL A 244 -14.17 14.72 29.15
N GLU A 245 -14.53 13.50 29.57
CA GLU A 245 -14.88 13.21 30.96
C GLU A 245 -14.31 11.84 31.35
N ALA A 246 -13.56 11.83 32.45
CA ALA A 246 -12.66 10.77 32.87
C ALA A 246 -13.34 9.75 33.79
N GLU A 247 -12.98 8.47 33.67
CA GLU A 247 -13.08 7.53 34.79
C GLU A 247 -11.90 6.54 34.77
N ALA A 248 -11.21 6.49 35.90
CA ALA A 248 -10.00 5.73 36.14
C ALA A 248 -10.31 4.27 36.51
N ALA A 249 -9.54 3.33 35.95
CA ALA A 249 -9.45 1.97 36.47
C ALA A 249 -8.01 1.45 36.36
N GLU A 250 -7.40 1.23 37.53
CA GLU A 250 -6.21 0.42 37.75
C GLU A 250 -6.50 -1.07 37.42
N ALA A 251 -5.64 -1.73 36.65
CA ALA A 251 -5.36 -3.18 36.75
C ALA A 251 -4.17 -3.53 35.82
N GLU A 252 -2.99 -3.77 36.36
CA GLU A 252 -2.37 -5.10 36.58
C GLU A 252 -1.27 -5.39 35.56
N VAL A 253 -0.04 -5.40 36.09
CA VAL A 253 1.24 -5.72 35.47
C VAL A 253 1.21 -7.14 34.90
N SER A 254 1.21 -7.24 33.56
CA SER A 254 1.47 -8.46 32.80
C SER A 254 2.97 -8.59 32.53
N GLU A 255 3.51 -9.80 32.66
CA GLU A 255 4.89 -10.12 32.30
C GLU A 255 5.17 -9.73 30.85
N GLU A 256 6.06 -8.76 30.68
CA GLU A 256 6.51 -8.18 29.42
C GLU A 256 7.42 -9.18 28.71
N THR A 257 6.83 -10.09 27.94
CA THR A 257 7.54 -10.76 26.85
C THR A 257 7.87 -9.70 25.80
N ASP A 258 9.16 -9.51 25.50
CA ASP A 258 9.68 -8.73 24.38
C ASP A 258 9.11 -9.24 23.03
N GLU A 259 7.84 -8.99 22.78
CA GLU A 259 7.20 -9.25 21.50
C GLU A 259 7.67 -8.17 20.54
N LYS A 260 8.58 -8.57 19.65
CA LYS A 260 8.99 -7.72 18.52
C LYS A 260 7.73 -7.21 17.84
N PRO A 261 7.63 -5.90 17.52
CA PRO A 261 6.44 -5.34 16.90
C PRO A 261 6.11 -6.12 15.62
N THR A 262 5.03 -6.89 15.66
CA THR A 262 4.54 -7.65 14.51
C THR A 262 3.71 -6.73 13.64
N HIS A 263 4.13 -6.54 12.39
CA HIS A 263 3.35 -5.76 11.43
C HIS A 263 2.02 -6.46 11.13
N SER A 264 1.01 -5.70 10.69
CA SER A 264 -0.31 -6.25 10.38
C SER A 264 -0.23 -7.35 9.31
N ARG A 265 -1.11 -8.36 9.38
CA ARG A 265 -1.11 -9.49 8.42
C ARG A 265 -1.23 -9.01 6.97
N ASN A 266 -2.02 -7.97 6.73
CA ASN A 266 -2.21 -7.40 5.40
C ASN A 266 -0.92 -6.77 4.86
N TRP A 267 -0.18 -6.06 5.70
CA TRP A 267 1.13 -5.50 5.34
C TRP A 267 2.13 -6.61 4.98
N VAL A 268 2.23 -7.65 5.81
CA VAL A 268 3.13 -8.81 5.59
C VAL A 268 2.81 -9.48 4.25
N ARG A 269 1.53 -9.72 3.98
CA ARG A 269 1.06 -10.35 2.73
C ARG A 269 1.36 -9.48 1.51
N GLY A 270 1.23 -8.16 1.63
CA GLY A 270 1.57 -7.21 0.58
C GLY A 270 3.07 -7.22 0.25
N ALA A 271 3.92 -7.16 1.28
CA ALA A 271 5.37 -7.23 1.13
C ALA A 271 5.82 -8.57 0.52
N GLN A 272 5.28 -9.70 0.98
CA GLN A 272 5.55 -11.02 0.40
C GLN A 272 5.19 -11.08 -1.08
N ARG A 273 4.00 -10.59 -1.48
CA ARG A 273 3.58 -10.57 -2.88
C ARG A 273 4.48 -9.68 -3.74
N TYR A 274 4.94 -8.56 -3.20
CA TYR A 274 5.91 -7.71 -3.89
C TYR A 274 7.25 -8.43 -4.09
N ASN A 275 7.80 -9.01 -3.02
CA ASN A 275 9.09 -9.71 -3.04
C ASN A 275 9.05 -10.92 -3.97
N ALA A 276 7.94 -11.68 -3.99
CA ALA A 276 7.75 -12.80 -4.89
C ALA A 276 7.78 -12.40 -6.39
N ARG A 277 7.30 -11.20 -6.73
CA ARG A 277 7.34 -10.65 -8.10
C ARG A 277 8.71 -10.13 -8.51
N HIS A 278 9.58 -9.80 -7.55
CA HIS A 278 10.91 -9.23 -7.77
C HIS A 278 12.00 -10.18 -7.25
N SER A 279 11.88 -11.46 -7.62
CA SER A 279 12.74 -12.54 -7.12
C SER A 279 14.24 -12.29 -7.33
N GLU A 280 14.60 -11.58 -8.40
CA GLU A 280 15.97 -11.16 -8.71
C GLU A 280 16.53 -10.18 -7.68
N MET A 281 15.72 -9.22 -7.21
CA MET A 281 16.13 -8.27 -6.17
C MET A 281 16.25 -8.98 -4.81
N VAL A 282 15.35 -9.91 -4.52
CA VAL A 282 15.42 -10.74 -3.31
C VAL A 282 16.70 -11.57 -3.30
N ALA A 283 17.03 -12.24 -4.41
CA ALA A 283 18.24 -13.05 -4.52
C ALA A 283 19.51 -12.20 -4.33
N GLU A 284 19.56 -11.02 -4.94
CA GLU A 284 20.68 -10.09 -4.77
C GLU A 284 20.78 -9.58 -3.32
N PHE A 285 19.67 -9.18 -2.72
CA PHE A 285 19.63 -8.74 -1.33
C PHE A 285 20.11 -9.83 -0.36
N VAL A 286 19.63 -11.06 -0.51
CA VAL A 286 20.07 -12.21 0.29
C VAL A 286 21.57 -12.46 0.11
N GLN A 287 22.08 -12.37 -1.12
CA GLN A 287 23.51 -12.53 -1.41
C GLN A 287 24.36 -11.46 -0.72
N LEU A 288 23.91 -10.20 -0.69
CA LEU A 288 24.64 -9.07 -0.12
C LEU A 288 24.59 -9.04 1.41
N THR A 289 23.45 -9.40 2.00
CA THR A 289 23.20 -9.23 3.45
C THR A 289 23.40 -10.52 4.25
N GLY A 290 23.24 -11.68 3.63
CA GLY A 290 23.13 -12.96 4.34
C GLY A 290 21.81 -13.11 5.09
N ALA A 291 20.74 -12.43 4.62
CA ALA A 291 19.41 -12.52 5.20
C ALA A 291 18.93 -13.98 5.33
N PRO A 292 18.26 -14.34 6.44
CA PRO A 292 17.68 -15.67 6.58
C PRO A 292 16.57 -15.86 5.54
N VAL A 293 16.59 -17.01 4.90
CA VAL A 293 15.58 -17.44 3.92
C VAL A 293 14.87 -18.65 4.51
N ALA A 294 13.54 -18.66 4.44
CA ALA A 294 12.73 -19.80 4.83
C ALA A 294 12.93 -21.00 3.89
N GLU A 295 12.46 -22.19 4.27
CA GLU A 295 12.61 -23.41 3.48
C GLU A 295 11.97 -23.31 2.08
N ASP A 296 10.98 -22.43 1.91
CA ASP A 296 10.29 -22.15 0.66
C ASP A 296 11.01 -21.12 -0.23
N GLY A 297 12.15 -20.60 0.20
CA GLY A 297 12.90 -19.57 -0.55
C GLY A 297 12.43 -18.14 -0.30
N THR A 298 11.46 -17.91 0.60
CA THR A 298 10.94 -16.58 0.91
C THR A 298 11.74 -15.91 2.03
N VAL A 299 11.82 -14.58 1.99
CA VAL A 299 12.43 -13.76 3.04
C VAL A 299 11.33 -13.17 3.91
N ASP A 300 11.50 -13.21 5.23
CA ASP A 300 10.55 -12.64 6.20
C ASP A 300 10.48 -11.11 6.05
N PRO A 301 9.32 -10.52 5.72
CA PRO A 301 9.17 -9.07 5.62
C PRO A 301 9.53 -8.31 6.90
N ASN A 302 9.32 -8.90 8.08
CA ASN A 302 9.68 -8.24 9.34
C ASN A 302 11.20 -8.10 9.48
N PHE A 303 11.95 -9.11 9.03
CA PHE A 303 13.41 -9.04 8.98
C PHE A 303 13.87 -7.93 8.01
N VAL A 304 13.23 -7.84 6.84
CA VAL A 304 13.57 -6.81 5.84
C VAL A 304 13.28 -5.41 6.39
N ALA A 305 12.13 -5.19 7.03
CA ALA A 305 11.80 -3.89 7.62
C ALA A 305 12.78 -3.49 8.72
N ALA A 306 13.15 -4.41 9.62
CA ALA A 306 14.16 -4.15 10.64
C ALA A 306 15.52 -3.78 10.01
N TRP A 307 15.94 -4.53 8.98
CA TRP A 307 17.16 -4.23 8.24
C TRP A 307 17.10 -2.86 7.55
N GLN A 308 15.96 -2.49 6.96
CA GLN A 308 15.75 -1.18 6.32
C GLN A 308 15.89 -0.05 7.35
N THR A 309 15.28 -0.18 8.54
CA THR A 309 15.43 0.78 9.64
C THR A 309 16.89 0.97 10.03
N GLU A 310 17.65 -0.11 10.20
CA GLU A 310 19.08 -0.07 10.56
C GLU A 310 19.95 0.62 9.50
N ASN A 311 19.51 0.62 8.24
CA ASN A 311 20.26 1.16 7.10
C ASN A 311 19.67 2.48 6.57
N GLY A 312 18.72 3.10 7.28
CA GLY A 312 18.12 4.38 6.90
C GLY A 312 17.25 4.33 5.64
N VAL A 313 16.69 3.16 5.32
CA VAL A 313 15.71 2.96 4.25
C VAL A 313 14.31 2.89 4.87
N SER A 314 13.28 3.29 4.12
CA SER A 314 11.88 3.18 4.58
C SER A 314 11.55 1.73 4.94
N PRO A 315 11.02 1.44 6.15
CA PRO A 315 10.77 0.07 6.64
C PRO A 315 9.46 -0.50 6.09
N ASP A 316 9.38 -0.68 4.78
CA ASP A 316 8.17 -1.19 4.09
C ASP A 316 8.16 -2.71 3.90
N GLY A 317 9.24 -3.40 4.29
CA GLY A 317 9.38 -4.86 4.16
C GLY A 317 9.57 -5.33 2.72
N ARG A 318 9.69 -4.40 1.76
CA ARG A 318 9.79 -4.66 0.33
C ARG A 318 11.24 -4.50 -0.13
N ILE A 319 11.74 -5.52 -0.83
CA ILE A 319 13.09 -5.50 -1.39
C ILE A 319 13.03 -4.82 -2.77
N GLY A 320 13.03 -3.48 -2.76
CA GLY A 320 13.08 -2.64 -3.96
C GLY A 320 14.50 -2.16 -4.33
N PRO A 321 14.63 -1.35 -5.40
CA PRO A 321 15.91 -0.83 -5.87
C PRO A 321 16.72 -0.05 -4.82
N LEU A 322 16.04 0.72 -3.96
CA LEU A 322 16.68 1.49 -2.89
C LEU A 322 17.26 0.55 -1.82
N THR A 323 16.51 -0.47 -1.41
CA THR A 323 16.95 -1.50 -0.45
C THR A 323 18.18 -2.25 -0.96
N VAL A 324 18.18 -2.66 -2.23
CA VAL A 324 19.34 -3.33 -2.86
C VAL A 324 20.55 -2.39 -2.97
N THR A 325 20.33 -1.12 -3.30
CA THR A 325 21.41 -0.11 -3.37
C THR A 325 22.07 0.09 -2.00
N ALA A 326 21.27 0.27 -0.95
CA ALA A 326 21.77 0.35 0.43
C ALA A 326 22.52 -0.94 0.82
N ALA A 327 22.03 -2.11 0.41
CA ALA A 327 22.70 -3.38 0.70
C ALA A 327 24.07 -3.49 0.01
N ARG A 328 24.20 -3.00 -1.23
CA ARG A 328 25.49 -2.94 -1.94
C ARG A 328 26.47 -2.00 -1.25
N GLU A 329 26.00 -0.82 -0.84
CA GLU A 329 26.82 0.15 -0.11
C GLU A 329 27.31 -0.42 1.24
N GLY A 330 26.42 -1.07 2.00
CA GLY A 330 26.76 -1.76 3.23
C GLY A 330 27.76 -2.91 3.02
N ALA A 331 27.59 -3.70 1.95
CA ALA A 331 28.52 -4.77 1.61
C ALA A 331 29.92 -4.24 1.25
N ASN A 332 30.01 -3.08 0.60
CA ASN A 332 31.28 -2.44 0.28
C ASN A 332 31.96 -1.81 1.50
N ASN A 333 31.19 -1.39 2.51
CA ASN A 333 31.69 -0.80 3.75
C ASN A 333 32.00 -1.81 4.86
N LYS A 334 31.58 -3.07 4.74
CA LYS A 334 32.03 -4.12 5.66
C LYS A 334 33.57 -4.17 5.59
N PRO A 335 34.29 -3.94 6.69
CA PRO A 335 35.75 -3.96 6.67
C PRO A 335 36.14 -5.30 6.08
N LYS A 336 36.82 -5.29 4.92
CA LYS A 336 37.42 -6.48 4.34
C LYS A 336 38.28 -7.06 5.45
N VAL A 337 37.79 -8.10 6.10
CA VAL A 337 38.61 -8.93 6.97
C VAL A 337 39.62 -9.51 6.00
N THR A 338 40.75 -8.81 5.85
CA THR A 338 41.89 -9.35 5.16
C THR A 338 42.13 -10.68 5.87
N PRO A 339 42.24 -11.81 5.14
CA PRO A 339 42.67 -13.06 5.72
C PRO A 339 44.15 -12.92 6.08
N ALA A 340 44.44 -12.08 7.06
CA ALA A 340 45.73 -11.93 7.67
C ALA A 340 45.85 -13.06 8.68
N LEU A 341 46.63 -14.07 8.30
CA LEU A 341 47.17 -15.11 9.16
C LEU A 341 46.16 -16.02 9.88
N VAL A 342 45.60 -17.00 9.16
CA VAL A 342 45.24 -18.30 9.74
C VAL A 342 46.19 -19.37 9.20
N GLU A 343 47.49 -19.08 9.19
CA GLU A 343 48.53 -19.97 8.65
C GLU A 343 49.70 -20.20 9.63
N SER A 344 49.48 -20.16 10.96
CA SER A 344 50.57 -20.46 11.90
C SER A 344 50.23 -21.23 13.19
N CYS A 345 49.12 -21.97 13.26
CA CYS A 345 48.82 -22.79 14.46
C CYS A 345 48.77 -24.30 14.21
N ILE A 346 49.12 -24.77 13.01
CA ILE A 346 49.29 -26.20 12.73
C ILE A 346 50.79 -26.49 12.66
N ASP A 347 51.42 -26.59 13.82
CA ASP A 347 52.60 -27.44 14.09
C ASP A 347 53.22 -27.04 15.45
N ASN A 348 52.71 -27.64 16.53
CA ASN A 348 53.52 -27.75 17.75
C ASN A 348 53.31 -29.14 18.40
N PRO A 349 54.01 -30.18 17.92
CA PRO A 349 53.91 -31.53 18.45
C PRO A 349 54.92 -31.74 19.59
N LEU A 350 54.91 -30.92 20.64
CA LEU A 350 55.76 -31.12 21.82
C LEU A 350 55.08 -30.53 23.05
N ASP A 351 54.20 -31.31 23.69
CA ASP A 351 54.01 -31.30 25.15
C ASP A 351 52.99 -32.39 25.52
N ASN A 352 53.48 -33.63 25.59
CA ASN A 352 52.76 -34.74 26.20
C ASN A 352 53.68 -35.47 27.19
N ALA A 353 54.17 -34.71 28.17
CA ALA A 353 54.99 -35.23 29.26
C ALA A 353 54.65 -34.51 30.58
N CYS A 354 53.48 -34.81 31.14
CA CYS A 354 53.24 -34.72 32.59
C CYS A 354 51.96 -35.47 32.93
N LEU A 355 52.09 -36.75 33.25
CA LEU A 355 51.29 -37.45 34.27
C LEU A 355 52.02 -38.78 34.55
N ALA A 356 52.82 -38.75 35.63
CA ALA A 356 53.31 -39.91 36.35
C ALA A 356 52.62 -39.93 37.72
#